data_AF-A0A7L3MNF1-F1
#
_entry.id   AF-A0A7L3MNF1-F1
#
_cell.length_a   1.000
_cell.length_b   1.000
_cell.length_c   1.000
_cell.angle_alpha   90.00
_cell.angle_beta   90.00
_cell.angle_gamma   90.00
#
_symmetry.space_group_name_H-M   'P 1'
#
loop_
_entity.id
_entity.type
_entity.pdbx_description
1 polymer ?
#
loop_
_entity_poly.entity_id
_entity_poly.type
_entity_poly.pdbx_seq_one_letter_code
_entity_poly.pdbx_strand_id
1 'polypeptide(L)'
;MSQELGVPVNQVAKAGPGLAFVVYPQAMTMLPLSPFWSFLFFFMLLTLGLDSQFAFMETIVTAVTDEFPYYLRPKKASFSAVICIALFLMGLILTTEVWVWDGWIYCGDQLGTHCRENLGQGPSFHMCMHFR
;
A
#
# COMPACT_ATOMS: atom_id res chain seq x y z
N MET A 1 11.11 -20.44 18.82
CA MET A 1 10.25 -19.44 19.50
C MET A 1 9.16 -20.06 20.38
N SER A 2 8.45 -21.11 19.99
CA SER A 2 7.38 -21.69 20.83
C SER A 2 7.84 -22.40 22.11
N GLN A 3 9.15 -22.66 22.27
CA GLN A 3 9.71 -23.34 23.46
C GLN A 3 10.45 -22.41 24.43
N GLU A 4 10.73 -21.14 24.06
CA GLU A 4 11.51 -20.19 24.88
C GLU A 4 10.75 -18.91 25.26
N LEU A 5 9.65 -18.56 24.57
CA LEU A 5 8.96 -17.27 24.80
C LEU A 5 7.60 -17.37 25.49
N GLY A 6 7.05 -18.57 25.74
CA GLY A 6 5.84 -18.73 26.56
C GLY A 6 4.56 -18.00 26.10
N VAL A 7 4.57 -17.36 24.92
CA VAL A 7 3.41 -16.63 24.37
C VAL A 7 2.70 -17.51 23.33
N PRO A 8 1.37 -17.72 23.44
CA PRO A 8 0.62 -18.53 22.50
C PRO A 8 0.59 -17.88 21.10
N VAL A 9 0.90 -18.69 20.07
CA VAL A 9 0.88 -18.31 18.63
C VAL A 9 -0.50 -17.77 18.18
N ASN A 10 -1.54 -18.00 18.97
CA ASN A 10 -2.91 -17.55 18.70
C ASN A 10 -3.10 -16.02 18.85
N GLN A 11 -2.30 -15.33 19.68
CA GLN A 11 -2.42 -13.87 19.84
C GLN A 11 -1.68 -13.08 18.76
N VAL A 12 -0.60 -13.61 18.21
CA VAL A 12 0.20 -12.96 17.15
C VAL A 12 -0.49 -12.98 15.78
N ALA A 13 -1.39 -13.93 15.53
CA ALA A 13 -2.13 -14.03 14.28
C ALA A 13 -3.29 -13.01 14.14
N LYS A 14 -3.72 -12.38 15.24
CA LYS A 14 -4.82 -11.38 15.24
C LYS A 14 -4.34 -9.94 15.18
N ALA A 15 -3.06 -9.69 15.46
CA ALA A 15 -2.49 -8.37 15.29
C ALA A 15 -2.13 -8.20 13.83
N GLY A 16 -2.43 -7.02 13.28
CA GLY A 16 -2.29 -6.74 11.85
C GLY A 16 -0.87 -6.96 11.30
N PRO A 17 -0.69 -6.74 9.99
CA PRO A 17 0.58 -7.00 9.30
C PRO A 17 1.79 -6.36 9.99
N GLY A 18 1.62 -5.22 10.67
CA GLY A 18 2.66 -4.55 11.46
C GLY A 18 3.26 -5.37 12.62
N LEU A 19 2.51 -6.29 13.24
CA LEU A 19 3.07 -7.14 14.32
C LEU A 19 4.01 -8.22 13.76
N ALA A 20 3.72 -8.73 12.56
CA ALA A 20 4.60 -9.69 11.88
C ALA A 20 5.96 -9.07 11.54
N PHE A 21 6.00 -7.78 11.18
CA PHE A 21 7.25 -7.05 10.91
C PHE A 21 8.10 -6.77 12.15
N VAL A 22 7.56 -6.91 13.38
CA VAL A 22 8.31 -6.74 14.64
C VAL A 22 8.74 -8.09 15.21
N VAL A 23 7.85 -9.07 15.20
CA VAL A 23 8.11 -10.42 15.77
C VAL A 23 9.07 -11.22 14.89
N TYR A 24 9.00 -11.05 13.56
CA TYR A 24 9.87 -11.78 12.64
C TYR A 24 11.37 -11.41 12.77
N PRO A 25 11.78 -10.13 12.78
CA PRO A 25 13.19 -9.79 12.99
C PRO A 25 13.68 -10.19 14.38
N GLN A 26 12.83 -10.15 15.42
CA GLN A 26 13.17 -10.68 16.74
C GLN A 26 13.45 -12.20 16.75
N ALA A 27 12.89 -12.96 15.81
CA ALA A 27 13.19 -14.38 15.64
C ALA A 27 14.47 -14.63 14.85
N MET A 28 14.77 -13.80 13.85
CA MET A 28 15.94 -13.95 12.98
C MET A 28 17.26 -13.58 13.68
N THR A 29 17.21 -12.80 14.77
CA THR A 29 18.40 -12.49 15.59
C THR A 29 18.89 -13.66 16.46
N MET A 30 18.07 -14.69 16.65
CA MET A 30 18.40 -15.88 17.44
C MET A 30 19.23 -16.92 16.64
N LEU A 31 19.43 -16.71 15.34
CA LEU A 31 20.20 -17.60 14.46
C LEU A 31 21.67 -17.13 14.36
N PRO A 32 22.67 -18.03 14.42
CA PRO A 32 24.06 -17.67 14.13
C PRO A 32 24.16 -17.19 12.66
N LEU A 33 24.72 -16.00 12.42
CA LEU A 33 24.63 -15.18 11.17
C LEU A 33 23.39 -14.26 11.03
N SER A 34 22.92 -13.68 12.13
CA SER A 34 21.80 -12.72 12.20
C SER A 34 21.71 -11.63 11.10
N PRO A 35 22.78 -10.91 10.69
CA PRO A 35 22.65 -9.83 9.70
C PRO A 35 22.37 -10.33 8.28
N PHE A 36 22.89 -11.52 7.90
CA PHE A 36 22.68 -12.08 6.57
C PHE A 36 21.24 -12.58 6.38
N TRP A 37 20.69 -13.26 7.39
CA TRP A 37 19.30 -13.76 7.37
C TRP A 37 18.26 -12.64 7.40
N SER A 38 18.52 -11.57 8.16
CA SER A 38 17.62 -10.41 8.21
C SER A 38 17.54 -9.70 6.86
N PHE A 39 18.67 -9.55 6.16
CA PHE A 39 18.70 -8.94 4.83
C PHE A 39 17.89 -9.73 3.79
N LEU A 40 18.07 -11.06 3.73
CA LEU A 40 17.33 -11.92 2.80
C LEU A 40 15.81 -11.84 3.00
N PHE A 41 15.36 -11.75 4.25
CA PHE A 41 13.95 -11.65 4.55
C PHE A 41 13.34 -10.32 4.09
N PHE A 42 13.97 -9.19 4.44
CA PHE A 42 13.51 -7.89 3.96
C PHE A 42 13.60 -7.77 2.44
N PHE A 43 14.64 -8.33 1.83
CA PHE A 43 14.77 -8.37 0.38
C PHE A 43 13.63 -9.15 -0.26
N MET A 44 13.27 -10.32 0.26
CA MET A 44 12.11 -11.09 -0.23
C MET A 44 10.81 -10.27 -0.14
N LEU A 45 10.56 -9.61 0.99
CA LEU A 45 9.36 -8.79 1.17
C LEU A 45 9.35 -7.56 0.24
N LEU A 46 10.50 -6.93 0.02
CA LEU A 46 10.65 -5.84 -0.93
C LEU A 46 10.41 -6.33 -2.36
N THR A 47 10.95 -7.48 -2.75
CA THR A 47 10.72 -8.07 -4.07
C THR A 47 9.25 -8.42 -4.28
N LEU A 48 8.54 -8.96 -3.27
CA LEU A 48 7.10 -9.20 -3.35
C LEU A 48 6.31 -7.91 -3.58
N GLY A 49 6.66 -6.83 -2.86
CA GLY A 49 6.03 -5.53 -3.05
C GLY A 49 6.31 -4.96 -4.44
N LEU A 50 7.56 -4.99 -4.89
CA LEU A 50 7.97 -4.49 -6.18
C LEU A 50 7.36 -5.27 -7.34
N ASP A 51 7.31 -6.61 -7.27
CA ASP A 51 6.70 -7.47 -8.29
C ASP A 51 5.23 -7.13 -8.51
N SER A 52 4.47 -6.95 -7.42
CA SER A 52 3.07 -6.53 -7.50
C SER A 52 2.87 -5.14 -8.12
N GLN A 53 3.78 -4.20 -7.83
CA GLN A 53 3.74 -2.85 -8.40
C GLN A 53 4.06 -2.86 -9.89
N PHE A 54 5.01 -3.70 -10.33
CA PHE A 54 5.31 -3.87 -11.74
C PHE A 54 4.15 -4.50 -12.49
N ALA A 55 3.50 -5.53 -11.93
CA ALA A 55 2.31 -6.14 -12.53
C ALA A 55 1.16 -5.12 -12.68
N PHE A 56 0.92 -4.29 -11.66
CA PHE A 56 -0.08 -3.23 -11.73
C PHE A 56 0.25 -2.19 -12.81
N MET A 57 1.50 -1.74 -12.85
CA MET A 57 1.96 -0.77 -13.84
C MET A 57 1.86 -1.32 -15.27
N GLU A 58 2.26 -2.57 -15.49
CA GLU A 58 2.14 -3.25 -16.78
C GLU A 58 0.68 -3.41 -17.22
N THR A 59 -0.22 -3.70 -16.27
CA THR A 59 -1.66 -3.79 -16.55
C THR A 59 -2.22 -2.45 -17.04
N ILE A 60 -1.87 -1.35 -16.39
CA ILE A 60 -2.29 0.00 -16.80
C ILE A 60 -1.73 0.36 -18.18
N VAL A 61 -0.41 0.15 -18.38
CA VAL A 61 0.24 0.46 -19.66
C VAL A 61 -0.38 -0.35 -20.79
N THR A 62 -0.71 -1.62 -20.55
CA THR A 62 -1.38 -2.50 -21.51
C THR A 62 -2.77 -1.99 -21.84
N ALA A 63 -3.61 -1.68 -20.84
CA ALA A 63 -4.96 -1.16 -21.04
C ALA A 63 -4.96 0.15 -21.86
N VAL A 64 -4.04 1.07 -21.58
CA VAL A 64 -3.95 2.35 -22.31
C VAL A 64 -3.39 2.17 -23.72
N THR A 65 -2.46 1.23 -23.91
CA THR A 65 -1.91 0.92 -25.24
C THR A 65 -2.92 0.23 -26.14
N ASP A 66 -3.86 -0.54 -25.56
CA ASP A 66 -4.93 -1.22 -26.29
C ASP A 66 -5.94 -0.21 -26.88
N GLU A 67 -6.25 0.86 -26.15
CA GLU A 67 -7.18 1.91 -26.61
C GLU A 67 -6.58 2.83 -27.69
N PHE A 68 -5.26 3.04 -27.68
CA PHE A 68 -4.57 3.96 -28.59
C PHE A 68 -3.35 3.32 -29.31
N PRO A 69 -3.59 2.33 -30.19
CA PRO A 69 -2.53 1.51 -30.76
C PRO A 69 -1.61 2.25 -31.74
N TYR A 70 -2.09 3.31 -32.39
CA TYR A 70 -1.35 4.05 -33.44
C TYR A 70 -0.31 5.03 -32.86
N TYR A 71 -0.65 5.76 -31.79
CA TYR A 71 0.21 6.79 -31.20
C TYR A 71 1.18 6.25 -30.14
N LEU A 72 0.79 5.24 -29.37
CA LEU A 72 1.59 4.76 -28.22
C LEU A 72 2.60 3.66 -28.57
N ARG A 73 2.48 2.99 -29.72
CA ARG A 73 3.37 1.89 -30.12
C ARG A 73 4.88 2.22 -30.15
N PRO A 74 5.33 3.37 -30.67
CA PRO A 74 6.76 3.70 -30.72
C PRO A 74 7.30 4.36 -29.43
N LYS A 75 6.43 4.79 -28.51
CA LYS A 75 6.78 5.61 -27.34
C LYS A 75 6.49 4.91 -25.99
N LYS A 76 6.20 3.60 -26.00
CA LYS A 76 5.80 2.80 -24.82
C LYS A 76 6.71 2.99 -23.60
N ALA A 77 8.03 2.97 -23.82
CA ALA A 77 9.02 3.14 -22.75
C ALA A 77 8.99 4.55 -22.14
N SER A 78 8.84 5.57 -22.98
CA SER A 78 8.73 6.96 -22.51
C SER A 78 7.41 7.21 -21.77
N PHE A 79 6.31 6.60 -22.24
CA PHE A 79 5.00 6.73 -21.61
C PHE A 79 4.96 6.06 -20.22
N SER A 80 5.53 4.86 -20.11
CA SER A 80 5.71 4.17 -18.83
C SER A 80 6.54 5.00 -17.83
N ALA A 81 7.65 5.59 -18.28
CA ALA A 81 8.46 6.46 -17.42
C ALA A 81 7.70 7.69 -16.91
N VAL A 82 6.88 8.34 -17.75
CA VAL A 82 6.05 9.49 -17.36
C VAL A 82 5.03 9.09 -16.29
N ILE A 83 4.37 7.95 -16.46
CA ILE A 83 3.40 7.44 -15.48
C ILE A 83 4.10 7.11 -14.15
N CYS A 84 5.26 6.46 -14.16
CA CYS A 84 6.03 6.20 -12.94
C CYS A 84 6.38 7.49 -12.19
N ILE A 85 6.81 8.53 -12.91
CA ILE A 85 7.14 9.83 -12.30
C ILE A 85 5.87 10.47 -11.71
N ALA A 86 4.74 10.42 -12.41
CA ALA A 86 3.47 10.95 -11.93
C ALA A 86 2.98 10.22 -10.66
N LEU A 87 3.06 8.88 -10.64
CA LEU A 87 2.71 8.06 -9.48
C LEU A 87 3.66 8.31 -8.29
N PHE A 88 4.95 8.50 -8.56
CA PHE A 88 5.92 8.84 -7.52
C PHE A 88 5.62 10.22 -6.89
N LEU A 89 5.26 11.21 -7.70
CA LEU A 89 4.85 12.53 -7.22
C LEU A 89 3.54 12.46 -6.42
N MET A 90 2.54 11.69 -6.88
CA MET A 90 1.31 11.43 -6.11
C MET A 90 1.59 10.70 -4.78
N GLY A 91 2.52 9.75 -4.78
CA GLY A 91 2.95 9.06 -3.55
C GLY A 91 3.60 10.00 -2.54
N LEU A 92 4.51 10.86 -3.00
CA LEU A 92 5.13 11.91 -2.17
C LEU A 92 4.09 12.87 -1.57
N ILE A 93 3.10 13.22 -2.38
CA ILE A 93 1.96 14.04 -1.96
C ILE A 93 1.19 13.35 -0.82
N LEU A 94 0.86 12.06 -0.94
CA LEU A 94 0.15 11.28 0.09
C LEU A 94 0.93 11.13 1.41
N THR A 95 2.27 11.14 1.36
CA THR A 95 3.10 11.08 2.57
C THR A 95 3.20 12.41 3.32
N THR A 96 2.74 13.51 2.72
CA THR A 96 2.77 14.82 3.37
C THR A 96 1.49 15.01 4.19
N GLU A 97 1.63 15.36 5.48
CA GLU A 97 0.53 15.49 6.47
C GLU A 97 -0.69 16.29 5.94
N VAL A 98 -0.42 17.30 5.10
CA VAL A 98 -1.41 18.22 4.52
C VAL A 98 -2.44 17.51 3.65
N TRP A 99 -2.03 16.48 2.89
CA TRP A 99 -2.89 15.80 1.92
C TRP A 99 -3.72 14.67 2.53
N VAL A 100 -3.33 14.13 3.68
CA VAL A 100 -4.17 13.14 4.40
C VAL A 100 -5.51 13.78 4.81
N TRP A 101 -5.50 15.07 5.18
CA TRP A 101 -6.73 15.80 5.51
C TRP A 101 -7.60 16.07 4.27
N ASP A 102 -7.00 16.55 3.16
CA ASP A 102 -7.72 16.79 1.92
C ASP A 102 -8.25 15.49 1.29
N GLY A 103 -7.45 14.41 1.27
CA GLY A 103 -7.87 13.10 0.77
C GLY A 103 -9.00 12.47 1.59
N TRP A 104 -8.98 12.64 2.92
CA TRP A 104 -10.09 12.22 3.78
C TRP A 104 -11.36 13.05 3.55
N ILE A 105 -11.21 14.35 3.28
CA ILE A 105 -12.33 15.24 2.92
C ILE A 105 -12.92 14.84 1.55
N TYR A 106 -12.09 14.59 0.54
CA TYR A 106 -12.56 14.17 -0.79
C TYR A 106 -13.21 12.77 -0.78
N CYS A 107 -12.66 11.82 -0.04
CA CYS A 107 -13.26 10.49 0.12
C CYS A 107 -14.57 10.56 0.93
N GLY A 108 -14.62 11.41 1.97
CA GLY A 108 -15.85 11.70 2.71
C GLY A 108 -16.94 12.36 1.85
N ASP A 109 -16.56 13.23 0.90
CA ASP A 109 -17.49 13.91 -0.01
C ASP A 109 -18.00 12.97 -1.13
N GLN A 110 -17.14 12.10 -1.67
CA GLN A 110 -17.53 11.04 -2.63
C GLN A 110 -18.45 9.99 -2.00
N LEU A 111 -18.14 9.54 -0.79
CA LEU A 111 -19.01 8.60 -0.06
C LEU A 111 -20.32 9.27 0.37
N GLY A 112 -20.29 10.58 0.68
CA GLY A 112 -21.44 11.39 1.05
C GLY A 112 -22.40 11.67 -0.12
N THR A 113 -21.89 11.92 -1.32
CA THR A 113 -22.70 12.09 -2.55
C THR A 113 -23.32 10.76 -2.99
N HIS A 114 -22.55 9.67 -2.98
CA HIS A 114 -23.05 8.33 -3.29
C HIS A 114 -24.10 7.81 -2.28
N CYS A 115 -23.92 8.07 -0.97
CA CYS A 115 -24.95 7.78 0.03
C CYS A 115 -26.17 8.71 -0.07
N ARG A 116 -26.00 9.99 -0.41
CA ARG A 116 -27.11 10.94 -0.56
C ARG A 116 -28.03 10.54 -1.73
N GLU A 117 -27.47 10.08 -2.84
CA GLU A 117 -28.23 9.57 -3.99
C GLU A 117 -29.01 8.29 -3.66
N ASN A 118 -28.51 7.46 -2.73
CA ASN A 118 -29.16 6.20 -2.35
C ASN A 118 -30.11 6.30 -1.13
N LEU A 119 -29.93 7.26 -0.21
CA LEU A 119 -30.65 7.31 1.08
C LEU A 119 -31.38 8.62 1.39
N GLY A 120 -31.22 9.69 0.60
CA GLY A 120 -32.00 10.93 0.80
C GLY A 120 -31.81 11.64 2.16
N GLN A 121 -30.81 11.28 2.97
CA GLN A 121 -30.49 11.90 4.26
C GLN A 121 -28.99 12.26 4.31
N GLY A 122 -28.68 13.51 4.69
CA GLY A 122 -27.32 14.06 4.66
C GLY A 122 -26.45 13.61 5.86
N PRO A 123 -25.11 13.55 5.72
CA PRO A 123 -24.25 12.98 6.76
C PRO A 123 -23.81 14.00 7.83
N SER A 124 -23.86 13.59 9.11
CA SER A 124 -23.18 14.24 10.23
C SER A 124 -21.73 13.79 10.32
N PHE A 125 -20.79 14.71 10.10
CA PHE A 125 -19.34 14.50 9.98
C PHE A 125 -18.57 14.27 11.30
N HIS A 126 -19.24 14.11 12.44
CA HIS A 126 -18.62 14.35 13.76
C HIS A 126 -18.10 13.11 14.52
N MET A 127 -17.98 11.93 13.89
CA MET A 127 -17.66 10.68 14.63
C MET A 127 -16.30 10.04 14.27
N CYS A 128 -15.62 10.46 13.20
CA CYS A 128 -14.44 9.75 12.69
C CYS A 128 -13.07 10.34 13.09
N MET A 129 -13.02 11.26 14.05
CA MET A 129 -11.75 11.88 14.50
C MET A 129 -11.15 11.19 15.75
N HIS A 130 -11.78 10.13 16.26
CA HIS A 130 -11.42 9.52 17.54
C HIS A 130 -10.61 8.21 17.44
N PHE A 131 -9.93 7.98 16.30
CA PHE A 131 -9.00 6.87 16.12
C PHE A 131 -7.66 7.38 15.56
N ARG A 132 -6.95 8.14 16.39
CA ARG A 132 -5.49 8.22 16.37
C ARG A 132 -4.97 7.74 17.71
#